data_AF-A0A6N8Y7Z8-F1
#
_entry.id   AF-A0A6N8Y7Z8-F1
#
_cell.length_a   1.000
_cell.length_b   1.000
_cell.length_c   1.000
_cell.angle_alpha   90.00
_cell.angle_beta   90.00
_cell.angle_gamma   90.00
#
_symmetry.space_group_name_H-M   'P 1'
#
loop_
_entity.id
_entity.type
_entity.pdbx_description
1 polymer ?
#
loop_
_entity_poly.entity_id
_entity_poly.type
_entity_poly.pdbx_seq_one_letter_code
_entity_poly.pdbx_strand_id
1 'polypeptide(L)'
;MLGRIQNSPNSGKKENIMKSLRLMVFFCSVLGLLGVFSYMFPAFAHQDDPHSPPSPIPLTSTASDVTADRSNLPTFVGHAAAHLARVTTFAEATELVDEFRKIGDWNDGSTYLVLLTGGGGVQAHMDNRELEDEDWSMLEDDRGNMVGQGFLNAPLLTGGFVDYYNDGDKRSYAIPFTDPFTMQRYILIGGFDLQPEVDKIPYEQLPGAETITPSITAEEVDTREELKMFVKAAIDFFGRALEDPEIDLVKTRKLFRAEDGPWRHVSTYIWIMDDEGNVIFNGGNRNIEQTNLLRGQNQTLVDIIERLIEASKKTEEDERFVNYDWDDPAIEGDEAPGGGAGGSSPKLGYVEPFPNPFNPSQIFIFGSGLYLGSETPEMETPETETPEMETPDDGGCAISGTRNTTQSSLLNLFLVMSVLFLAVSFKRRPTLG
;
A
#
# COMPACT_ATOMS: atom_id res chain seq x y z
N MET A 1 10.41 -70.03 5.02
CA MET A 1 9.03 -69.56 4.80
C MET A 1 9.02 -68.05 4.91
N LEU A 2 9.09 -67.33 3.79
CA LEU A 2 8.88 -65.88 3.74
C LEU A 2 7.89 -65.64 2.60
N GLY A 3 6.66 -65.26 2.96
CA GLY A 3 5.55 -65.03 2.04
C GLY A 3 5.64 -63.63 1.42
N ARG A 4 5.61 -63.59 0.09
CA ARG A 4 5.57 -62.37 -0.72
C ARG A 4 4.12 -61.90 -0.82
N ILE A 5 3.78 -60.76 -0.23
CA ILE A 5 2.46 -60.12 -0.37
C ILE A 5 2.43 -59.40 -1.73
N GLN A 6 1.54 -59.83 -2.63
CA GLN A 6 1.28 -59.17 -3.90
C GLN A 6 0.35 -57.96 -3.69
N ASN A 7 0.80 -56.77 -4.09
CA ASN A 7 -0.01 -55.56 -4.12
C ASN A 7 -1.09 -55.65 -5.20
N SER A 8 -2.33 -55.34 -4.81
CA SER A 8 -3.51 -55.36 -5.69
C SER A 8 -3.51 -54.18 -6.66
N PRO A 9 -3.72 -54.39 -7.98
CA PRO A 9 -3.58 -53.37 -9.03
C PRO A 9 -4.74 -52.37 -9.12
N ASN A 10 -5.62 -52.29 -8.11
CA ASN A 10 -6.86 -51.48 -8.18
C ASN A 10 -6.83 -50.17 -7.35
N SER A 11 -5.72 -49.81 -6.69
CA SER A 11 -5.65 -48.58 -5.88
C SER A 11 -5.64 -47.29 -6.71
N GLY A 12 -4.98 -47.29 -7.88
CA GLY A 12 -4.83 -46.07 -8.71
C GLY A 12 -6.13 -45.54 -9.32
N LYS A 13 -7.12 -46.42 -9.57
CA LYS A 13 -8.39 -46.00 -10.18
C LYS A 13 -9.29 -45.23 -9.21
N LYS A 14 -9.23 -45.55 -7.90
CA LYS A 14 -9.99 -44.84 -6.87
C LYS A 14 -9.42 -43.47 -6.55
N GLU A 15 -8.10 -43.31 -6.63
CA GLU A 15 -7.44 -42.03 -6.36
C GLU A 15 -7.76 -40.99 -7.45
N ASN A 16 -7.77 -41.40 -8.73
CA ASN A 16 -8.12 -40.51 -9.83
C ASN A 16 -9.59 -40.05 -9.80
N ILE A 17 -10.51 -40.93 -9.37
CA ILE A 17 -11.93 -40.57 -9.21
C ILE A 17 -12.11 -39.56 -8.07
N MET A 18 -11.40 -39.72 -6.95
CA MET A 18 -11.47 -38.75 -5.84
C MET A 18 -10.85 -37.40 -6.20
N LYS A 19 -9.77 -37.35 -6.98
CA LYS A 19 -9.18 -36.09 -7.47
C LYS A 19 -10.14 -35.35 -8.40
N SER A 20 -10.78 -36.06 -9.33
CA SER A 20 -11.78 -35.49 -10.25
C SER A 20 -13.02 -34.96 -9.51
N LEU A 21 -13.51 -35.69 -8.50
CA LEU A 21 -14.67 -35.26 -7.72
C LEU A 21 -14.38 -34.01 -6.86
N ARG A 22 -13.18 -33.91 -6.26
CA ARG A 22 -12.75 -32.72 -5.50
C ARG A 22 -12.64 -31.49 -6.40
N LEU A 23 -12.08 -31.66 -7.60
CA LEU A 23 -11.97 -30.58 -8.59
C LEU A 23 -13.36 -30.11 -9.05
N MET A 24 -14.29 -31.03 -9.29
CA MET A 24 -15.66 -30.70 -9.69
C MET A 24 -16.42 -29.95 -8.59
N VAL A 25 -16.30 -30.38 -7.33
CA VAL A 25 -16.94 -29.69 -6.19
C VAL A 25 -16.38 -28.27 -6.03
N PHE A 26 -15.06 -28.11 -6.17
CA PHE A 26 -14.41 -26.79 -6.16
C PHE A 26 -14.96 -25.89 -7.29
N PHE A 27 -15.05 -26.39 -8.53
CA PHE A 27 -15.61 -25.63 -9.64
C PHE A 27 -17.09 -25.26 -9.45
N CYS A 28 -17.91 -26.15 -8.89
CA CYS A 28 -19.30 -25.85 -8.57
C CYS A 28 -19.43 -24.78 -7.47
N SER A 29 -18.54 -24.77 -6.48
CA SER A 29 -18.50 -23.75 -5.43
C SER A 29 -18.05 -22.38 -5.97
N VAL A 30 -17.04 -22.36 -6.85
CA VAL A 30 -16.57 -21.12 -7.51
C VAL A 30 -17.65 -20.54 -8.44
N LEU A 31 -18.34 -21.37 -9.24
CA LEU A 31 -19.43 -20.91 -10.10
C LEU A 31 -20.66 -20.43 -9.30
N GLY A 32 -20.92 -21.04 -8.14
CA GLY A 32 -21.96 -20.56 -7.22
C GLY A 32 -21.62 -19.19 -6.61
N LEU A 33 -20.37 -18.96 -6.24
CA LEU A 33 -19.88 -17.67 -5.75
C LEU A 33 -19.93 -16.61 -6.86
N LEU A 34 -19.45 -16.91 -8.06
CA LEU A 34 -19.52 -16.01 -9.22
C LEU A 34 -20.97 -15.65 -9.57
N GLY A 35 -21.91 -16.61 -9.47
CA GLY A 35 -23.34 -16.34 -9.64
C GLY A 35 -23.89 -15.35 -8.62
N VAL A 36 -23.44 -15.39 -7.36
CA VAL A 36 -23.88 -14.45 -6.31
C VAL A 36 -23.25 -13.06 -6.50
N PHE A 37 -21.99 -12.98 -6.94
CA PHE A 37 -21.34 -11.70 -7.24
C PHE A 37 -21.94 -11.01 -8.48
N SER A 38 -22.37 -11.76 -9.49
CA SER A 38 -23.07 -11.20 -10.66
C SER A 38 -24.42 -10.52 -10.32
N TYR A 39 -25.05 -10.84 -9.18
CA TYR A 39 -26.28 -10.19 -8.70
C TYR A 39 -26.04 -9.04 -7.71
N MET A 40 -24.79 -8.79 -7.27
CA MET A 40 -24.45 -7.69 -6.37
C MET A 40 -23.82 -6.46 -7.06
N PHE A 41 -23.71 -6.47 -8.39
CA PHE A 41 -23.31 -5.30 -9.19
C PHE A 41 -24.44 -4.62 -10.01
N PRO A 42 -25.68 -4.42 -9.52
CA PRO A 42 -26.57 -3.45 -10.16
C PRO A 42 -26.46 -2.11 -9.42
N ALA A 43 -25.46 -1.30 -9.75
CA ALA A 43 -25.50 0.13 -9.41
C ALA A 43 -24.87 1.07 -10.45
N PHE A 44 -23.97 0.60 -11.33
CA PHE A 44 -23.38 1.48 -12.36
C PHE A 44 -23.24 0.90 -13.77
N ALA A 45 -23.61 -0.36 -14.01
CA ALA A 45 -23.73 -0.90 -15.37
C ALA A 45 -25.16 -0.67 -15.90
N HIS A 46 -25.52 0.60 -16.15
CA HIS A 46 -26.69 0.87 -16.96
C HIS A 46 -26.41 0.37 -18.38
N GLN A 47 -27.18 -0.65 -18.76
CA GLN A 47 -27.35 -1.09 -20.12
C GLN A 47 -27.76 0.12 -20.96
N ASP A 48 -26.89 0.53 -21.89
CA ASP A 48 -27.15 1.61 -22.86
C ASP A 48 -28.39 1.24 -23.67
N ASP A 49 -29.55 1.71 -23.24
CA ASP A 49 -30.72 1.81 -24.09
C ASP A 49 -30.44 2.93 -25.10
N PRO A 50 -30.30 2.65 -26.40
CA PRO A 50 -29.99 3.66 -27.43
C PRO A 50 -31.10 4.72 -27.58
N HIS A 51 -32.19 4.61 -26.81
CA HIS A 51 -33.27 5.59 -26.74
C HIS A 51 -33.39 6.31 -25.40
N SER A 52 -32.51 6.05 -24.43
CA SER A 52 -32.44 6.90 -23.24
C SER A 52 -31.93 8.29 -23.64
N PRO A 53 -32.59 9.38 -23.24
CA PRO A 53 -32.03 10.72 -23.43
C PRO A 53 -30.61 10.73 -22.83
N PRO A 54 -29.65 11.47 -23.43
CA PRO A 54 -28.29 11.51 -22.93
C PRO A 54 -28.35 11.78 -21.43
N SER A 55 -27.78 10.85 -20.63
CA SER A 55 -27.72 11.02 -19.18
C SER A 55 -27.31 12.46 -18.90
N PRO A 56 -28.04 13.19 -18.03
CA PRO A 56 -27.68 14.56 -17.72
C PRO A 56 -26.20 14.58 -17.40
N ILE A 57 -25.45 15.47 -18.07
CA ILE A 57 -24.02 15.65 -17.81
C ILE A 57 -23.88 15.68 -16.30
N PRO A 58 -23.13 14.74 -15.69
CA PRO A 58 -23.00 14.72 -14.24
C PRO A 58 -22.56 16.11 -13.82
N LEU A 59 -23.32 16.72 -12.90
CA LEU A 59 -23.00 18.05 -12.39
C LEU A 59 -21.53 18.03 -11.98
N THR A 60 -20.74 18.94 -12.55
CA THR A 60 -19.34 19.10 -12.17
C THR A 60 -19.27 20.11 -11.04
N SER A 61 -18.49 19.80 -10.01
CA SER A 61 -18.18 20.73 -8.92
C SER A 61 -16.67 20.69 -8.70
N THR A 62 -16.11 21.86 -8.43
CA THR A 62 -14.70 22.07 -8.10
C THR A 62 -14.51 22.22 -6.59
N ALA A 63 -13.27 22.16 -6.12
CA ALA A 63 -12.89 22.45 -4.74
C ALA A 63 -13.36 23.85 -4.30
N SER A 64 -13.27 24.85 -5.18
CA SER A 64 -13.74 26.21 -4.91
C SER A 64 -15.26 26.31 -4.74
N ASP A 65 -16.04 25.52 -5.50
CA ASP A 65 -17.50 25.46 -5.36
C ASP A 65 -17.92 24.88 -4.00
N VAL A 66 -17.14 23.92 -3.47
CA VAL A 66 -17.34 23.33 -2.14
C VAL A 66 -16.96 24.30 -1.03
N THR A 67 -15.88 25.05 -1.20
CA THR A 67 -15.49 26.11 -0.27
C THR A 67 -16.57 27.19 -0.17
N ALA A 68 -17.24 27.51 -1.29
CA ALA A 68 -18.37 28.42 -1.32
C ALA A 68 -19.65 27.80 -0.72
N ASP A 69 -19.91 26.51 -0.97
CA ASP A 69 -21.05 25.79 -0.42
C ASP A 69 -20.74 24.29 -0.21
N ARG A 70 -20.61 23.89 1.07
CA ARG A 70 -20.34 22.49 1.45
C ARG A 70 -21.41 21.50 1.03
N SER A 71 -22.61 21.95 0.64
CA SER A 71 -23.63 21.05 0.08
C SER A 71 -23.20 20.43 -1.26
N ASN A 72 -22.19 21.00 -1.93
CA ASN A 72 -21.59 20.49 -3.17
C ASN A 72 -20.62 19.32 -2.97
N LEU A 73 -20.26 18.96 -1.73
CA LEU A 73 -19.32 17.86 -1.44
C LEU A 73 -19.64 16.54 -2.17
N PRO A 74 -20.90 16.04 -2.19
CA PRO A 74 -21.22 14.81 -2.93
C PRO A 74 -20.93 14.90 -4.42
N THR A 75 -21.23 16.05 -5.03
CA THR A 75 -21.00 16.30 -6.45
C THR A 75 -19.51 16.39 -6.76
N PHE A 76 -18.73 17.06 -5.92
CA PHE A 76 -17.28 17.17 -6.04
C PHE A 76 -16.58 15.80 -5.95
N VAL A 77 -16.87 15.02 -4.91
CA VAL A 77 -16.26 13.69 -4.70
C VAL A 77 -16.72 12.70 -5.76
N GLY A 78 -18.00 12.73 -6.15
CA GLY A 78 -18.52 11.92 -7.25
C GLY A 78 -17.87 12.26 -8.60
N HIS A 79 -17.60 13.55 -8.85
CA HIS A 79 -16.88 13.99 -10.04
C HIS A 79 -15.45 13.42 -10.04
N ALA A 80 -14.70 13.54 -8.94
CA ALA A 80 -13.36 12.99 -8.82
C ALA A 80 -13.32 11.45 -9.01
N ALA A 81 -14.25 10.71 -8.40
CA ALA A 81 -14.34 9.26 -8.61
C ALA A 81 -14.67 8.87 -10.05
N ALA A 82 -15.45 9.68 -10.78
CA ALA A 82 -15.71 9.44 -12.19
C ALA A 82 -14.44 9.61 -13.05
N HIS A 83 -13.50 10.48 -12.65
CA HIS A 83 -12.19 10.56 -13.30
C HIS A 83 -11.33 9.34 -12.96
N LEU A 84 -11.23 8.96 -11.68
CA LEU A 84 -10.50 7.76 -11.25
C LEU A 84 -11.02 6.48 -11.93
N ALA A 85 -12.33 6.36 -12.12
CA ALA A 85 -12.94 5.19 -12.78
C ALA A 85 -12.60 5.07 -14.27
N ARG A 86 -12.07 6.12 -14.91
CA ARG A 86 -11.63 6.11 -16.31
C ARG A 86 -10.16 5.76 -16.47
N VAL A 87 -9.40 5.74 -15.39
CA VAL A 87 -8.00 5.36 -15.39
C VAL A 87 -7.89 3.87 -15.71
N THR A 88 -7.06 3.51 -16.67
CA THR A 88 -6.85 2.12 -17.11
C THR A 88 -5.40 1.66 -16.93
N THR A 89 -4.49 2.58 -16.65
CA THR A 89 -3.06 2.32 -16.49
C THR A 89 -2.49 3.06 -15.27
N PHE A 90 -1.35 2.59 -14.76
CA PHE A 90 -0.65 3.26 -13.66
C PHE A 90 -0.14 4.66 -14.06
N ALA A 91 0.27 4.86 -15.31
CA ALA A 91 0.67 6.16 -15.83
C ALA A 91 -0.48 7.17 -15.80
N GLU A 92 -1.68 6.78 -16.26
CA GLU A 92 -2.89 7.62 -16.17
C GLU A 92 -3.27 7.92 -14.71
N ALA A 93 -3.13 6.94 -13.80
CA ALA A 93 -3.36 7.13 -12.37
C ALA A 93 -2.40 8.18 -11.80
N THR A 94 -1.12 8.08 -12.14
CA THR A 94 -0.06 8.98 -11.73
C THR A 94 -0.32 10.41 -12.20
N GLU A 95 -0.67 10.59 -13.48
CA GLU A 95 -1.03 11.90 -14.04
C GLU A 95 -2.23 12.52 -13.34
N LEU A 96 -3.28 11.73 -13.09
CA LEU A 96 -4.49 12.20 -12.45
C LEU A 96 -4.26 12.60 -10.99
N VAL A 97 -3.45 11.84 -10.26
CA VAL A 97 -3.09 12.18 -8.87
C VAL A 97 -2.23 13.46 -8.82
N ASP A 98 -1.30 13.64 -9.76
CA ASP A 98 -0.56 14.91 -9.90
C ASP A 98 -1.50 16.09 -10.24
N GLU A 99 -2.50 15.88 -11.10
CA GLU A 99 -3.55 16.87 -11.36
C GLU A 99 -4.34 17.20 -10.09
N PHE A 100 -4.74 16.20 -9.31
CA PHE A 100 -5.52 16.39 -8.08
C PHE A 100 -4.78 17.18 -7.01
N ARG A 101 -3.45 17.15 -7.02
CA ARG A 101 -2.60 17.91 -6.08
C ARG A 101 -2.44 19.38 -6.43
N LYS A 102 -2.64 19.76 -7.69
CA LYS A 102 -2.45 21.15 -8.13
C LYS A 102 -3.57 22.02 -7.57
N ILE A 103 -3.20 23.22 -7.09
CA ILE A 103 -4.18 24.25 -6.74
C ILE A 103 -5.08 24.52 -7.96
N GLY A 104 -6.39 24.36 -7.79
CA GLY A 104 -7.36 24.45 -8.88
C GLY A 104 -8.62 23.64 -8.60
N ASP A 105 -9.10 22.92 -9.61
CA ASP A 105 -10.40 22.25 -9.58
C ASP A 105 -10.53 21.18 -8.48
N TRP A 106 -9.41 20.61 -8.03
CA TRP A 106 -9.38 19.48 -7.09
C TRP A 106 -8.79 19.81 -5.72
N ASN A 107 -8.06 20.92 -5.61
CA ASN A 107 -7.43 21.38 -4.38
C ASN A 107 -7.56 22.91 -4.30
N ASP A 108 -8.31 23.41 -3.32
CA ASP A 108 -8.44 24.84 -3.01
C ASP A 108 -8.64 25.05 -1.50
N GLY A 109 -7.63 25.61 -0.84
CA GLY A 109 -7.66 25.87 0.60
C GLY A 109 -7.82 24.58 1.42
N SER A 110 -8.90 24.46 2.18
CA SER A 110 -9.20 23.27 3.00
C SER A 110 -10.00 22.20 2.24
N THR A 111 -10.21 22.38 0.93
CA THR A 111 -10.97 21.43 0.12
C THR A 111 -10.02 20.71 -0.82
N TYR A 112 -9.72 19.46 -0.49
CA TYR A 112 -8.93 18.55 -1.30
C TYR A 112 -9.46 17.12 -1.14
N LEU A 113 -8.84 16.20 -1.87
CA LEU A 113 -9.19 14.77 -1.85
C LEU A 113 -8.20 13.96 -1.00
N VAL A 114 -8.69 12.88 -0.41
CA VAL A 114 -7.88 11.84 0.23
C VAL A 114 -8.35 10.47 -0.23
N LEU A 115 -7.42 9.56 -0.53
CA LEU A 115 -7.70 8.19 -0.91
C LEU A 115 -7.25 7.24 0.19
N LEU A 116 -8.19 6.57 0.86
CA LEU A 116 -7.89 5.55 1.87
C LEU A 116 -8.04 4.14 1.32
N THR A 117 -7.20 3.21 1.78
CA THR A 117 -7.44 1.78 1.61
C THR A 117 -8.66 1.35 2.43
N GLY A 118 -9.26 0.20 2.09
CA GLY A 118 -10.33 -0.37 2.92
C GLY A 118 -9.92 -0.69 4.36
N GLY A 119 -8.61 -0.72 4.66
CA GLY A 119 -8.06 -0.88 6.00
C GLY A 119 -7.85 0.42 6.77
N GLY A 120 -8.01 1.59 6.14
CA GLY A 120 -7.78 2.90 6.74
C GLY A 120 -6.42 3.52 6.43
N GLY A 121 -5.55 2.82 5.70
CA GLY A 121 -4.26 3.36 5.28
C GLY A 121 -4.41 4.48 4.25
N VAL A 122 -3.68 5.59 4.41
CA VAL A 122 -3.69 6.72 3.47
C VAL A 122 -2.84 6.38 2.24
N GLN A 123 -3.49 6.04 1.13
CA GLN A 123 -2.80 5.73 -0.12
C GLN A 123 -2.26 7.01 -0.78
N ALA A 124 -3.08 8.06 -0.82
CA ALA A 124 -2.73 9.36 -1.40
C ALA A 124 -3.46 10.49 -0.67
N HIS A 125 -2.73 11.57 -0.40
CA HIS A 125 -3.25 12.77 0.24
C HIS A 125 -2.95 13.97 -0.66
N MET A 126 -3.98 14.60 -1.22
CA MET A 126 -3.79 15.55 -2.34
C MET A 126 -3.30 16.94 -1.91
N ASP A 127 -3.15 17.17 -0.61
CA ASP A 127 -2.61 18.42 -0.05
C ASP A 127 -1.27 18.19 0.63
N ASN A 128 -1.26 17.41 1.72
CA ASN A 128 -0.05 17.04 2.46
C ASN A 128 0.42 15.60 2.20
N ARG A 129 1.53 15.42 1.49
CA ARG A 129 2.12 14.09 1.23
C ARG A 129 2.69 13.42 2.48
N GLU A 130 3.02 14.14 3.54
CA GLU A 130 3.58 13.55 4.77
C GLU A 130 2.58 12.62 5.48
N LEU A 131 1.29 12.83 5.25
CA LEU A 131 0.21 12.00 5.78
C LEU A 131 -0.01 10.70 4.99
N GLU A 132 0.65 10.52 3.85
CA GLU A 132 0.61 9.25 3.14
C GLU A 132 1.26 8.14 3.96
N ASP A 133 0.76 6.92 3.77
CA ASP A 133 1.12 5.74 4.55
C ASP A 133 0.71 5.72 6.03
N GLU A 134 0.04 6.77 6.51
CA GLU A 134 -0.54 6.76 7.85
C GLU A 134 -1.79 5.88 7.94
N ASP A 135 -2.03 5.30 9.13
CA ASP A 135 -3.22 4.51 9.41
C ASP A 135 -4.27 5.39 10.08
N TRP A 136 -5.33 5.72 9.32
CA TRP A 136 -6.43 6.51 9.82
C TRP A 136 -7.59 5.67 10.34
N SER A 137 -7.46 4.35 10.47
CA SER A 137 -8.53 3.49 11.00
C SER A 137 -8.95 3.88 12.41
N MET A 138 -8.02 4.44 13.19
CA MET A 138 -8.24 4.89 14.56
C MET A 138 -8.09 6.41 14.74
N LEU A 139 -8.17 7.18 13.64
CA LEU A 139 -8.04 8.64 13.69
C LEU A 139 -9.19 9.28 14.47
N GLU A 140 -8.82 10.07 15.48
CA GLU A 140 -9.71 10.88 16.32
C GLU A 140 -9.66 12.37 15.91
N ASP A 141 -10.78 13.09 16.08
CA ASP A 141 -10.82 14.55 16.00
C ASP A 141 -10.49 15.23 17.35
N ASP A 142 -10.48 16.58 17.45
CA ASP A 142 -10.12 17.25 18.71
C ASP A 142 -11.11 17.02 19.86
N ARG A 143 -12.25 16.37 19.59
CA ARG A 143 -13.25 15.97 20.61
C ARG A 143 -13.19 14.47 20.93
N GLY A 144 -12.24 13.73 20.37
CA GLY A 144 -12.10 12.28 20.55
C GLY A 144 -13.13 11.46 19.76
N ASN A 145 -13.75 12.02 18.72
CA ASN A 145 -14.62 11.25 17.84
C ASN A 145 -13.80 10.45 16.85
N MET A 146 -14.10 9.16 16.70
CA MET A 146 -13.42 8.23 15.77
C MET A 146 -13.79 8.52 14.29
N VAL A 147 -13.25 9.59 13.72
CA VAL A 147 -13.54 10.02 12.33
C VAL A 147 -13.08 8.96 11.32
N GLY A 148 -11.96 8.29 11.60
CA GLY A 148 -11.46 7.17 10.82
C GLY A 148 -12.51 6.08 10.59
N GLN A 149 -13.12 5.61 11.68
CA GLN A 149 -14.23 4.66 11.62
C GLN A 149 -15.46 5.25 10.92
N GLY A 150 -15.70 6.56 11.05
CA GLY A 150 -16.71 7.27 10.26
C GLY A 150 -16.50 7.08 8.76
N PHE A 151 -15.27 7.27 8.27
CA PHE A 151 -14.91 7.05 6.87
C PHE A 151 -14.98 5.59 6.43
N LEU A 152 -14.57 4.65 7.27
CA LEU A 152 -14.64 3.22 6.94
C LEU A 152 -16.09 2.70 6.86
N ASN A 153 -17.02 3.33 7.60
CA ASN A 153 -18.41 2.88 7.70
C ASN A 153 -19.41 3.66 6.82
N ALA A 154 -19.14 4.94 6.51
CA ALA A 154 -19.98 5.75 5.61
C ALA A 154 -20.18 5.14 4.19
N PRO A 155 -19.21 4.45 3.56
CA PRO A 155 -19.26 4.01 2.17
C PRO A 155 -20.11 2.78 1.88
N LEU A 156 -20.90 2.23 2.82
CA LEU A 156 -21.38 0.85 2.67
C LEU A 156 -22.20 0.55 1.41
N LEU A 157 -22.77 1.52 0.67
CA LEU A 157 -23.17 1.33 -0.75
C LEU A 157 -23.15 2.59 -1.64
N THR A 158 -23.40 3.79 -1.11
CA THR A 158 -23.64 5.01 -1.94
C THR A 158 -22.86 6.25 -1.52
N GLY A 159 -21.99 6.12 -0.50
CA GLY A 159 -21.33 7.24 0.15
C GLY A 159 -22.15 7.95 1.22
N GLY A 160 -21.49 8.82 1.98
CA GLY A 160 -22.08 9.51 3.13
C GLY A 160 -21.24 10.66 3.66
N PHE A 161 -21.90 11.53 4.43
CA PHE A 161 -21.23 12.61 5.16
C PHE A 161 -20.58 12.08 6.43
N VAL A 162 -19.39 12.60 6.74
CA VAL A 162 -18.70 12.38 8.02
C VAL A 162 -18.45 13.75 8.64
N ASP A 163 -19.10 13.99 9.79
CA ASP A 163 -18.94 15.18 10.60
C ASP A 163 -17.77 15.00 11.57
N TYR A 164 -16.95 16.03 11.75
CA TYR A 164 -15.79 16.02 12.64
C TYR A 164 -15.54 17.42 13.19
N TYR A 165 -14.70 17.52 14.23
CA TYR A 165 -14.33 18.80 14.83
C TYR A 165 -12.83 19.08 14.68
N ASN A 166 -12.49 20.20 14.02
CA ASN A 166 -11.11 20.67 13.86
C ASN A 166 -11.17 22.20 13.84
N ASP A 167 -10.89 22.86 14.96
CA ASP A 167 -11.10 24.31 15.17
C ASP A 167 -12.54 24.80 14.84
N GLY A 168 -13.52 23.90 14.94
CA GLY A 168 -14.91 24.14 14.57
C GLY A 168 -15.58 22.90 14.01
N ASP A 169 -16.92 22.92 13.92
CA ASP A 169 -17.66 21.81 13.32
C ASP A 169 -17.42 21.78 11.80
N LYS A 170 -16.93 20.65 11.31
CA LYS A 170 -16.62 20.41 9.90
C LYS A 170 -17.32 19.16 9.38
N ARG A 171 -17.31 19.02 8.06
CA ARG A 171 -18.02 17.99 7.31
C ARG A 171 -17.24 17.66 6.07
N SER A 172 -17.12 16.36 5.84
CA SER A 172 -16.51 15.76 4.66
C SER A 172 -17.53 14.82 4.01
N TYR A 173 -17.25 14.37 2.79
CA TYR A 173 -18.05 13.35 2.12
C TYR A 173 -17.13 12.24 1.62
N ALA A 174 -17.55 11.00 1.83
CA ALA A 174 -16.79 9.82 1.46
C ALA A 174 -17.62 8.88 0.59
N ILE A 175 -17.02 8.32 -0.45
CA ILE A 175 -17.65 7.30 -1.32
C ILE A 175 -16.73 6.09 -1.49
N PRO A 176 -17.28 4.87 -1.63
CA PRO A 176 -16.47 3.71 -1.96
C PRO A 176 -16.03 3.84 -3.43
N PHE A 177 -14.79 3.45 -3.69
CA PHE A 177 -14.24 3.36 -5.03
C PHE A 177 -13.59 1.97 -5.18
N THR A 178 -13.74 1.36 -6.34
CA THR A 178 -12.97 0.15 -6.69
C THR A 178 -12.10 0.54 -7.85
N ASP A 179 -10.79 0.47 -7.63
CA ASP A 179 -9.83 0.76 -8.68
C ASP A 179 -10.01 -0.25 -9.82
N PRO A 180 -10.31 0.21 -11.05
CA PRO A 180 -10.50 -0.70 -12.18
C PRO A 180 -9.23 -1.49 -12.53
N PHE A 181 -8.05 -1.01 -12.10
CA PHE A 181 -6.77 -1.64 -12.39
C PHE A 181 -6.43 -2.75 -11.40
N THR A 182 -6.35 -2.43 -10.10
CA THR A 182 -6.00 -3.41 -9.06
C THR A 182 -7.19 -4.20 -8.52
N MET A 183 -8.43 -3.80 -8.86
CA MET A 183 -9.66 -4.26 -8.21
C MET A 183 -9.70 -4.02 -6.70
N GLN A 184 -8.76 -3.22 -6.16
CA GLN A 184 -8.70 -2.88 -4.76
C GLN A 184 -9.80 -1.87 -4.42
N ARG A 185 -10.41 -2.07 -3.24
CA ARG A 185 -11.39 -1.15 -2.70
C ARG A 185 -10.69 -0.03 -1.93
N TYR A 186 -11.04 1.19 -2.30
CA TYR A 186 -10.63 2.41 -1.66
C TYR A 186 -11.85 3.20 -1.19
N ILE A 187 -11.58 4.23 -0.39
CA ILE A 187 -12.54 5.23 0.04
C ILE A 187 -12.00 6.57 -0.42
N LEU A 188 -12.74 7.24 -1.29
CA LEU A 188 -12.41 8.59 -1.73
C LEU A 188 -13.14 9.58 -0.84
N ILE A 189 -12.38 10.46 -0.20
CA ILE A 189 -12.86 11.48 0.74
C ILE A 189 -12.62 12.86 0.13
N GLY A 190 -13.57 13.78 0.28
CA GLY A 190 -13.39 15.19 -0.04
C GLY A 190 -13.74 16.10 1.12
N GLY A 191 -13.00 17.21 1.26
CA GLY A 191 -13.22 18.23 2.29
C GLY A 191 -12.83 17.81 3.70
N PHE A 192 -11.86 16.90 3.81
CA PHE A 192 -11.27 16.50 5.08
C PHE A 192 -9.97 17.26 5.30
N ASP A 193 -9.92 18.11 6.32
CA ASP A 193 -8.81 19.05 6.56
C ASP A 193 -8.08 18.85 7.89
N LEU A 194 -8.31 17.70 8.54
CA LEU A 194 -7.54 17.33 9.73
C LEU A 194 -6.13 16.97 9.31
N GLN A 195 -5.14 17.52 10.00
CA GLN A 195 -3.72 17.28 9.78
C GLN A 195 -3.17 16.61 11.05
N PRO A 196 -3.40 15.29 11.22
CA PRO A 196 -2.88 14.59 12.38
C PRO A 196 -1.35 14.63 12.40
N GLU A 197 -0.77 14.49 13.59
CA GLU A 197 0.66 14.27 13.69
C GLU A 197 1.03 12.95 12.98
N VAL A 198 2.17 12.95 12.29
CA VAL A 198 2.69 11.74 11.64
C VAL A 198 3.20 10.81 12.74
N ASP A 199 2.58 9.63 12.83
CA ASP A 199 2.87 8.65 13.86
C ASP A 199 4.25 8.03 13.63
N LYS A 200 5.22 8.43 14.46
CA LYS A 200 6.55 7.82 14.55
C LYS A 200 6.51 6.55 15.38
N ILE A 201 5.81 5.54 14.86
CA ILE A 201 5.72 4.22 15.47
C ILE A 201 7.03 3.47 15.20
N PRO A 202 7.72 2.95 16.23
CA PRO A 202 8.91 2.12 16.04
C PRO A 202 8.63 0.91 15.15
N TYR A 203 9.61 0.46 14.39
CA TYR A 203 9.45 -0.63 13.42
C TYR A 203 8.78 -1.87 14.02
N GLU A 204 9.18 -2.31 15.21
CA GLU A 204 8.67 -3.54 15.84
C GLU A 204 7.20 -3.45 16.27
N GLN A 205 6.63 -2.25 16.27
CA GLN A 205 5.23 -2.01 16.57
C GLN A 205 4.37 -1.89 15.30
N LEU A 206 4.99 -1.85 14.12
CA LEU A 206 4.26 -1.82 12.86
C LEU A 206 3.62 -3.18 12.58
N PRO A 207 2.34 -3.22 12.17
CA PRO A 207 1.68 -4.46 11.79
C PRO A 207 2.45 -5.20 10.68
N GLY A 208 2.85 -6.44 10.94
CA GLY A 208 3.61 -7.27 9.98
C GLY A 208 5.13 -7.19 10.14
N ALA A 209 5.66 -6.39 11.06
CA ALA A 209 7.09 -6.38 11.35
C ALA A 209 7.58 -7.72 11.94
N GLU A 210 6.74 -8.39 12.73
CA GLU A 210 7.06 -9.65 13.40
C GLU A 210 7.11 -10.86 12.46
N THR A 211 6.46 -10.75 11.30
CA THR A 211 6.35 -11.88 10.37
C THR A 211 7.53 -11.94 9.41
N ILE A 212 8.34 -10.88 9.32
CA ILE A 212 9.30 -10.69 8.25
C ILE A 212 10.62 -10.15 8.81
N THR A 213 11.64 -11.01 8.79
CA THR A 213 13.05 -10.60 8.90
C THR A 213 13.72 -10.85 7.56
N PRO A 214 14.28 -9.83 6.88
CA PRO A 214 15.01 -10.07 5.64
C PRO A 214 16.27 -10.89 5.91
N SER A 215 16.78 -11.54 4.87
CA SER A 215 18.06 -12.27 4.95
C SER A 215 19.27 -11.35 5.10
N ILE A 216 19.09 -10.05 4.84
CA ILE A 216 20.07 -8.99 4.97
C ILE A 216 19.33 -7.67 5.22
N THR A 217 19.81 -6.82 6.12
CA THR A 217 19.25 -5.49 6.40
C THR A 217 19.93 -4.41 5.58
N ALA A 218 19.34 -3.21 5.50
CA ALA A 218 19.94 -2.05 4.85
C ALA A 218 21.27 -1.61 5.50
N GLU A 219 21.41 -1.80 6.81
CA GLU A 219 22.64 -1.51 7.56
C GLU A 219 23.78 -2.47 7.21
N GLU A 220 23.46 -3.72 6.88
CA GLU A 220 24.44 -4.76 6.52
C GLU A 220 24.93 -4.65 5.07
N VAL A 221 24.42 -3.71 4.27
CA VAL A 221 24.82 -3.57 2.85
C VAL A 221 26.08 -2.73 2.74
N ASP A 222 27.22 -3.37 2.50
CA ASP A 222 28.50 -2.68 2.23
C ASP A 222 29.14 -3.09 0.89
N THR A 223 28.74 -4.23 0.32
CA THR A 223 29.25 -4.76 -0.95
C THR A 223 28.19 -4.81 -2.07
N ARG A 224 28.66 -5.03 -3.31
CA ARG A 224 27.80 -5.26 -4.47
C ARG A 224 26.94 -6.51 -4.30
N GLU A 225 27.53 -7.58 -3.78
CA GLU A 225 26.86 -8.85 -3.56
C GLU A 225 25.74 -8.72 -2.52
N GLU A 226 25.98 -7.99 -1.43
CA GLU A 226 24.99 -7.69 -0.40
C GLU A 226 23.88 -6.78 -0.91
N LEU A 227 24.20 -5.74 -1.68
CA LEU A 227 23.20 -4.87 -2.30
C LEU A 227 22.23 -5.67 -3.17
N LYS A 228 22.75 -6.63 -3.93
CA LYS A 228 21.94 -7.58 -4.71
C LYS A 228 21.06 -8.45 -3.82
N MET A 229 21.61 -9.00 -2.73
CA MET A 229 20.84 -9.81 -1.77
C MET A 229 19.71 -8.98 -1.13
N PHE A 230 19.98 -7.72 -0.80
CA PHE A 230 19.03 -6.80 -0.17
C PHE A 230 17.84 -6.49 -1.09
N VAL A 231 18.09 -6.10 -2.34
CA VAL A 231 17.00 -5.85 -3.31
C VAL A 231 16.16 -7.11 -3.55
N LYS A 232 16.78 -8.28 -3.63
CA LYS A 232 16.04 -9.56 -3.78
C LYS A 232 15.23 -9.92 -2.55
N ALA A 233 15.73 -9.65 -1.35
CA ALA A 233 14.98 -9.82 -0.11
C ALA A 233 13.74 -8.91 -0.08
N ALA A 234 13.86 -7.67 -0.55
CA ALA A 234 12.75 -6.73 -0.66
C ALA A 234 11.68 -7.21 -1.65
N ILE A 235 12.08 -7.76 -2.79
CA ILE A 235 11.16 -8.38 -3.76
C ILE A 235 10.41 -9.56 -3.15
N ASP A 236 11.12 -10.48 -2.46
CA ASP A 236 10.47 -11.64 -1.82
C ASP A 236 9.45 -11.20 -0.77
N PHE A 237 9.82 -10.21 0.05
CA PHE A 237 8.90 -9.62 1.02
C PHE A 237 7.69 -8.98 0.34
N PHE A 238 7.90 -8.15 -0.69
CA PHE A 238 6.80 -7.50 -1.41
C PHE A 238 5.87 -8.53 -2.06
N GLY A 239 6.42 -9.58 -2.67
CA GLY A 239 5.64 -10.69 -3.23
C GLY A 239 4.77 -11.38 -2.19
N ARG A 240 5.31 -11.63 -0.99
CA ARG A 240 4.54 -12.21 0.13
C ARG A 240 3.47 -11.25 0.65
N ALA A 241 3.77 -9.96 0.77
CA ALA A 241 2.82 -8.94 1.20
C ALA A 241 1.62 -8.85 0.25
N LEU A 242 1.84 -8.96 -1.07
CA LEU A 242 0.76 -9.00 -2.06
C LEU A 242 -0.17 -10.22 -1.94
N GLU A 243 0.32 -11.32 -1.37
CA GLU A 243 -0.45 -12.54 -1.13
C GLU A 243 -1.19 -12.53 0.22
N ASP A 244 -0.79 -11.65 1.14
CA ASP A 244 -1.33 -11.57 2.49
C ASP A 244 -2.50 -10.59 2.56
N PRO A 245 -3.74 -11.05 2.80
CA PRO A 245 -4.89 -10.16 2.91
C PRO A 245 -4.85 -9.20 4.12
N GLU A 246 -3.97 -9.44 5.11
CA GLU A 246 -3.81 -8.59 6.29
C GLU A 246 -2.79 -7.46 6.08
N ILE A 247 -1.92 -7.59 5.08
CA ILE A 247 -0.89 -6.60 4.71
C ILE A 247 -1.34 -5.88 3.45
N ASP A 248 -1.69 -4.60 3.58
CA ASP A 248 -1.93 -3.77 2.39
C ASP A 248 -0.64 -3.06 1.94
N LEU A 249 -0.72 -2.44 0.76
CA LEU A 249 0.41 -1.71 0.17
C LEU A 249 0.86 -0.55 1.06
N VAL A 250 -0.05 0.11 1.76
CA VAL A 250 0.27 1.21 2.68
C VAL A 250 1.14 0.71 3.84
N LYS A 251 0.74 -0.39 4.50
CA LYS A 251 1.55 -1.01 5.56
C LYS A 251 2.93 -1.44 5.04
N THR A 252 2.96 -2.02 3.84
CA THR A 252 4.21 -2.44 3.19
C THR A 252 5.16 -1.25 2.96
N ARG A 253 4.63 -0.13 2.44
CA ARG A 253 5.40 1.12 2.26
C ARG A 253 5.87 1.70 3.60
N LYS A 254 5.03 1.65 4.65
CA LYS A 254 5.41 2.10 6.00
C LYS A 254 6.57 1.26 6.56
N LEU A 255 6.51 -0.07 6.41
CA LEU A 255 7.60 -0.98 6.80
C LEU A 255 8.90 -0.70 6.03
N PHE A 256 8.82 -0.42 4.72
CA PHE A 256 10.00 -0.05 3.93
C PHE A 256 10.61 1.32 4.28
N ARG A 257 9.82 2.24 4.86
CA ARG A 257 10.28 3.61 5.16
C ARG A 257 10.74 3.81 6.61
N ALA A 258 10.41 2.90 7.52
CA ALA A 258 10.80 2.95 8.93
C ALA A 258 12.33 3.05 9.07
N GLU A 259 12.82 4.10 9.74
CA GLU A 259 14.26 4.43 9.86
C GLU A 259 15.03 3.49 10.79
N ASP A 260 14.33 2.88 11.74
CA ASP A 260 14.81 1.83 12.62
C ASP A 260 14.53 0.42 12.06
N GLY A 261 13.92 0.35 10.87
CA GLY A 261 13.57 -0.90 10.20
C GLY A 261 14.72 -1.49 9.39
N PRO A 262 14.62 -2.78 8.99
CA PRO A 262 15.68 -3.47 8.27
C PRO A 262 15.75 -3.06 6.78
N TRP A 263 14.84 -2.20 6.31
CA TRP A 263 14.69 -1.83 4.90
C TRP A 263 15.21 -0.43 4.56
N ARG A 264 15.57 0.35 5.58
CA ARG A 264 16.12 1.69 5.41
C ARG A 264 17.17 1.93 6.48
N HIS A 265 18.37 2.30 6.06
CA HIS A 265 19.43 2.71 6.96
C HIS A 265 20.24 3.80 6.26
N VAL A 266 20.13 5.03 6.77
CA VAL A 266 20.80 6.21 6.22
C VAL A 266 20.57 6.31 4.70
N SER A 267 21.60 6.03 3.89
CA SER A 267 21.60 6.16 2.44
C SER A 267 21.20 4.88 1.69
N THR A 268 21.05 3.75 2.39
CA THR A 268 20.58 2.48 1.82
C THR A 268 19.08 2.34 2.04
N TYR A 269 18.31 2.33 0.95
CA TYR A 269 16.85 2.20 0.99
C TYR A 269 16.31 1.63 -0.32
N ILE A 270 15.10 1.08 -0.27
CA ILE A 270 14.40 0.54 -1.46
C ILE A 270 13.68 1.66 -2.21
N TRP A 271 13.71 1.59 -3.53
CA TRP A 271 12.79 2.30 -4.41
C TRP A 271 12.16 1.33 -5.42
N ILE A 272 10.98 1.70 -5.92
CA ILE A 272 10.20 0.92 -6.87
C ILE A 272 9.67 1.87 -7.95
N MET A 273 9.88 1.53 -9.22
CA MET A 273 9.29 2.22 -10.36
C MET A 273 8.78 1.21 -11.39
N ASP A 274 7.96 1.62 -12.34
CA ASP A 274 7.66 0.80 -13.51
C ASP A 274 8.66 1.02 -14.66
N ASP A 275 8.54 0.22 -15.73
CA ASP A 275 9.36 0.36 -16.93
C ASP A 275 8.96 1.51 -17.86
N GLU A 276 8.02 2.35 -17.43
CA GLU A 276 7.63 3.63 -18.06
C GLU A 276 8.16 4.84 -17.27
N GLY A 277 8.93 4.60 -16.19
CA GLY A 277 9.56 5.63 -15.38
C GLY A 277 8.65 6.29 -14.34
N ASN A 278 7.47 5.71 -14.06
CA ASN A 278 6.61 6.16 -12.98
C ASN A 278 7.12 5.61 -11.64
N VAL A 279 7.42 6.50 -10.69
CA VAL A 279 7.88 6.10 -9.34
C VAL A 279 6.69 5.66 -8.52
N ILE A 280 6.72 4.41 -8.06
CA ILE A 280 5.67 3.81 -7.24
C ILE A 280 5.96 4.04 -5.75
N PHE A 281 7.23 3.91 -5.36
CA PHE A 281 7.69 4.04 -3.98
C PHE A 281 9.14 4.52 -3.96
N ASN A 282 9.50 5.38 -3.01
CA ASN A 282 10.88 5.70 -2.73
C ASN A 282 11.08 5.90 -1.22
N GLY A 283 11.87 5.02 -0.61
CA GLY A 283 12.12 5.05 0.83
C GLY A 283 12.89 6.28 1.32
N GLY A 284 13.65 6.94 0.43
CA GLY A 284 14.43 8.14 0.75
C GLY A 284 13.69 9.45 0.46
N ASN A 285 12.88 9.51 -0.60
CA ASN A 285 12.22 10.75 -1.04
C ASN A 285 10.78 10.49 -1.52
N ARG A 286 9.79 10.78 -0.67
CA ARG A 286 8.36 10.61 -0.98
C ARG A 286 7.85 11.61 -2.05
N ASN A 287 8.49 12.76 -2.22
CA ASN A 287 8.00 13.81 -3.10
C ASN A 287 8.05 13.43 -4.58
N ILE A 288 8.84 12.41 -4.92
CA ILE A 288 8.95 11.91 -6.29
C ILE A 288 8.02 10.72 -6.56
N GLU A 289 7.37 10.15 -5.54
CA GLU A 289 6.35 9.12 -5.74
C GLU A 289 5.18 9.66 -6.57
N GLN A 290 4.59 8.81 -7.39
CA GLN A 290 3.53 9.17 -8.34
C GLN A 290 3.97 10.35 -9.23
N THR A 291 5.20 10.27 -9.73
CA THR A 291 5.70 11.14 -10.80
C THR A 291 6.36 10.29 -11.88
N ASN A 292 6.30 10.77 -13.12
CA ASN A 292 7.02 10.13 -14.23
C ASN A 292 8.33 10.87 -14.47
N LEU A 293 9.46 10.22 -14.15
CA LEU A 293 10.78 10.85 -14.26
C LEU A 293 11.31 10.91 -15.69
N LEU A 294 10.77 10.13 -16.63
CA LEU A 294 11.10 10.21 -18.06
C LEU A 294 10.42 11.40 -18.76
N ARG A 295 9.37 11.99 -18.17
CA ARG A 295 8.68 13.17 -18.70
C ARG A 295 9.22 14.50 -18.17
N GLY A 296 10.23 14.44 -17.28
CA GLY A 296 10.87 15.61 -16.72
C GLY A 296 11.69 16.40 -17.76
N GLN A 297 12.01 17.66 -17.43
CA GLN A 297 12.86 18.51 -18.27
C GLN A 297 14.37 18.31 -18.01
N ASN A 298 14.73 17.62 -16.94
CA ASN A 298 16.12 17.36 -16.58
C ASN A 298 16.64 16.16 -17.38
N GLN A 299 17.36 16.41 -18.48
CA GLN A 299 17.89 15.35 -19.34
C GLN A 299 18.84 14.40 -18.61
N THR A 300 19.66 14.90 -17.67
CA THR A 300 20.55 14.04 -16.88
C THR A 300 19.77 13.02 -16.06
N LEU A 301 18.66 13.45 -15.46
CA LEU A 301 17.76 12.54 -14.74
C LEU A 301 17.11 11.53 -15.68
N VAL A 302 16.61 11.96 -16.84
CA VAL A 302 16.04 11.06 -17.86
C VAL A 302 17.05 9.99 -18.26
N ASP A 303 18.30 10.37 -18.55
CA ASP A 303 19.37 9.44 -18.93
C ASP A 303 19.72 8.46 -17.79
N ILE A 304 19.58 8.84 -16.52
CA ILE A 304 19.73 7.93 -15.37
C ILE A 304 18.62 6.89 -15.37
N ILE A 305 17.36 7.32 -15.48
CA ILE A 305 16.20 6.44 -15.43
C ILE A 305 16.17 5.48 -16.63
N GLU A 306 16.49 5.94 -17.83
CA GLU A 306 16.61 5.07 -19.01
C GLU A 306 17.67 3.98 -18.82
N ARG A 307 18.84 4.32 -18.23
CA ARG A 307 19.89 3.34 -17.93
C ARG A 307 19.46 2.33 -16.88
N LEU A 308 18.73 2.74 -15.84
CA LEU A 308 18.17 1.82 -14.84
C LEU A 308 17.13 0.88 -15.46
N ILE A 309 16.28 1.38 -16.35
CA ILE A 309 15.30 0.57 -17.10
C ILE A 309 16.02 -0.39 -18.07
N GLU A 310 17.10 0.03 -18.74
CA GLU A 310 17.87 -0.85 -19.61
C GLU A 310 18.57 -1.95 -18.81
N ALA A 311 19.12 -1.61 -17.64
CA ALA A 311 19.77 -2.54 -16.73
C ALA A 311 18.80 -3.61 -16.22
N SER A 312 17.55 -3.25 -15.87
CA SER A 312 16.54 -4.21 -15.40
C SER A 312 16.16 -5.26 -16.46
N LYS A 313 16.38 -4.96 -17.75
CA LYS A 313 16.12 -5.85 -18.89
C LYS A 313 17.26 -6.83 -19.18
N LYS A 314 18.42 -6.69 -18.51
CA LYS A 314 19.57 -7.59 -18.72
C LYS A 314 19.32 -8.96 -18.09
N THR A 315 19.80 -10.02 -18.74
CA THR A 315 19.66 -11.40 -18.24
C THR A 315 20.73 -11.77 -17.22
N GLU A 316 21.93 -11.22 -17.37
CA GLU A 316 23.05 -11.44 -16.45
C GLU A 316 22.95 -10.46 -15.28
N GLU A 317 22.99 -10.98 -14.04
CA GLU A 317 22.79 -10.16 -12.83
C GLU A 317 23.86 -9.08 -12.68
N ASP A 318 25.10 -9.36 -13.07
CA ASP A 318 26.21 -8.41 -12.92
C ASP A 318 26.11 -7.21 -13.88
N GLU A 319 25.28 -7.32 -14.93
CA GLU A 319 24.97 -6.23 -15.86
C GLU A 319 23.83 -5.32 -15.36
N ARG A 320 23.21 -5.65 -14.21
CA ARG A 320 22.11 -4.86 -13.61
C ARG A 320 22.60 -3.77 -12.64
N PHE A 321 23.90 -3.55 -12.57
CA PHE A 321 24.49 -2.48 -11.79
C PHE A 321 24.66 -1.21 -12.65
N VAL A 322 24.31 -0.05 -12.09
CA VAL A 322 24.38 1.24 -12.78
C VAL A 322 25.06 2.27 -11.88
N ASN A 323 26.05 2.99 -12.41
CA ASN A 323 26.62 4.16 -11.75
C ASN A 323 25.87 5.42 -12.22
N TYR A 324 25.42 6.24 -11.28
CA TYR A 324 24.71 7.49 -11.51
C TYR A 324 24.86 8.42 -10.32
N ASP A 325 24.47 9.69 -10.47
CA ASP A 325 24.45 10.64 -9.35
C ASP A 325 23.02 10.75 -8.80
N TRP A 326 22.89 10.82 -7.47
CA TRP A 326 21.61 10.86 -6.76
C TRP A 326 21.74 11.63 -5.44
N ASP A 327 20.64 12.09 -4.85
CA ASP A 327 20.66 12.80 -3.56
C ASP A 327 21.02 11.83 -2.42
N ASP A 328 22.12 12.07 -1.72
CA ASP A 328 22.50 11.31 -0.53
C ASP A 328 21.82 11.88 0.73
N PRO A 329 20.89 11.16 1.37
CA PRO A 329 20.22 11.65 2.58
C PRO A 329 21.17 11.81 3.78
N ALA A 330 22.41 11.31 3.71
CA ALA A 330 23.44 11.57 4.72
C ALA A 330 24.10 12.95 4.57
N ILE A 331 23.94 13.62 3.42
CA ILE A 331 24.61 14.87 3.10
C ILE A 331 23.57 15.98 2.99
N GLU A 332 23.49 16.81 4.04
CA GLU A 332 22.60 17.97 4.06
C GLU A 332 22.89 18.91 2.87
N GLY A 333 21.86 19.18 2.07
CA GLY A 333 21.93 20.07 0.92
C GLY A 333 22.30 19.40 -0.41
N ASP A 334 22.46 18.08 -0.45
CA ASP A 334 22.59 17.34 -1.71
C ASP A 334 21.22 17.12 -2.40
N GLU A 335 20.12 17.42 -1.71
CA GLU A 335 18.77 17.30 -2.24
C GLU A 335 18.50 18.32 -3.37
N ALA A 336 17.78 17.88 -4.39
CA ALA A 336 17.31 18.80 -5.42
C ALA A 336 16.41 19.90 -4.83
N PRO A 337 16.49 21.16 -5.33
CA PRO A 337 15.62 22.24 -4.87
C PRO A 337 14.14 21.85 -4.89
N GLY A 338 13.46 22.04 -3.76
CA GLY A 338 12.04 21.67 -3.61
C GLY A 338 11.78 20.18 -3.39
N GLY A 339 12.80 19.39 -3.06
CA GLY A 339 12.66 17.96 -2.76
C GLY A 339 12.40 17.09 -4.00
N GLY A 340 12.74 17.58 -5.19
CA GLY A 340 12.60 16.83 -6.44
C GLY A 340 13.58 15.66 -6.58
N ALA A 341 13.57 15.02 -7.75
CA ALA A 341 14.49 13.92 -8.04
C ALA A 341 15.88 14.41 -8.48
N GLY A 342 16.92 13.67 -8.08
CA GLY A 342 18.31 13.88 -8.45
C GLY A 342 19.15 14.48 -7.31
N GLY A 343 20.46 14.45 -7.50
CA GLY A 343 21.47 14.99 -6.58
C GLY A 343 22.84 14.91 -7.22
N SER A 344 23.90 15.17 -6.46
CA SER A 344 25.27 15.21 -6.98
C SER A 344 26.17 14.10 -6.44
N SER A 345 25.69 13.31 -5.47
CA SER A 345 26.47 12.24 -4.88
C SER A 345 26.51 11.01 -5.79
N PRO A 346 27.71 10.50 -6.14
CA PRO A 346 27.84 9.33 -6.99
C PRO A 346 27.32 8.09 -6.25
N LYS A 347 26.53 7.28 -6.95
CA LYS A 347 25.84 6.10 -6.42
C LYS A 347 25.98 4.92 -7.38
N LEU A 348 26.29 3.76 -6.82
CA LEU A 348 26.21 2.46 -7.49
C LEU A 348 24.88 1.81 -7.12
N GLY A 349 23.92 1.83 -8.05
CA GLY A 349 22.65 1.14 -7.87
C GLY A 349 22.65 -0.28 -8.44
N TYR A 350 21.81 -1.12 -7.87
CA TYR A 350 21.42 -2.42 -8.42
C TYR A 350 19.91 -2.42 -8.66
N VAL A 351 19.49 -3.00 -9.77
CA VAL A 351 18.07 -3.13 -10.13
C VAL A 351 17.68 -4.57 -10.38
N GLU A 352 16.45 -4.93 -10.01
CA GLU A 352 15.88 -6.26 -10.24
C GLU A 352 14.44 -6.12 -10.75
N PRO A 353 14.10 -6.75 -11.90
CA PRO A 353 12.74 -6.71 -12.40
C PRO A 353 11.83 -7.63 -11.58
N PHE A 354 10.59 -7.18 -11.35
CA PHE A 354 9.53 -7.94 -10.72
C PHE A 354 8.27 -7.86 -11.61
N PRO A 355 7.69 -9.00 -12.03
CA PRO A 355 6.46 -8.97 -12.84
C PRO A 355 5.35 -8.22 -12.13
N ASN A 356 4.73 -7.24 -12.80
CA ASN A 356 3.61 -6.52 -12.21
C ASN A 356 2.41 -7.49 -12.09
N PRO A 357 1.93 -7.79 -10.87
CA PRO A 357 0.86 -8.76 -10.65
C PRO A 357 -0.50 -8.29 -11.19
N PHE A 358 -0.66 -6.98 -11.39
CA PHE A 358 -1.88 -6.35 -11.88
C PHE A 358 -1.88 -6.17 -13.40
N ASN A 359 -0.70 -6.04 -14.01
CA ASN A 359 -0.54 -5.94 -15.45
C ASN A 359 0.68 -6.73 -15.93
N PRO A 360 0.51 -7.99 -16.41
CA PRO A 360 1.61 -8.83 -16.85
C PRO A 360 2.41 -8.29 -18.06
N SER A 361 1.93 -7.23 -18.72
CA SER A 361 2.66 -6.57 -19.82
C SER A 361 3.67 -5.54 -19.33
N GLN A 362 3.62 -5.18 -18.04
CA GLN A 362 4.53 -4.25 -17.39
C GLN A 362 5.37 -4.98 -16.34
N ILE A 363 6.49 -4.37 -15.97
CA ILE A 363 7.32 -4.81 -14.86
C ILE A 363 7.45 -3.69 -13.83
N PHE A 364 7.53 -4.07 -12.57
CA PHE A 364 8.14 -3.23 -11.56
C PHE A 364 9.64 -3.44 -11.58
N ILE A 365 10.38 -2.40 -11.25
CA ILE A 365 11.81 -2.37 -11.12
C ILE A 365 12.09 -1.97 -9.68
N PHE A 366 12.60 -2.92 -8.91
CA PHE A 366 13.08 -2.66 -7.57
C PHE A 366 14.54 -2.25 -7.66
N GLY A 367 14.94 -1.29 -6.84
CA GLY A 367 16.34 -0.95 -6.72
C GLY A 367 16.72 -0.40 -5.35
N SER A 368 18.02 -0.36 -5.14
CA SER A 368 18.72 0.28 -4.02
C SER A 368 20.11 0.69 -4.51
N GLY A 369 20.92 1.36 -3.70
CA GLY A 369 22.29 1.66 -4.08
C GLY A 369 23.21 2.03 -2.91
N LEU A 370 24.51 2.00 -3.22
CA LEU A 370 25.61 2.41 -2.35
C LEU A 370 26.18 3.74 -2.84
N TYR A 371 26.34 4.72 -1.97
CA TYR A 371 27.02 5.97 -2.32
C TYR A 371 28.53 5.75 -2.34
N LEU A 372 29.19 6.30 -3.35
CA LEU A 372 30.60 6.09 -3.63
C LEU A 372 31.42 7.26 -3.08
N GLY A 373 32.43 6.97 -2.26
CA GLY A 373 33.36 8.01 -1.80
C GLY A 373 32.84 8.91 -0.69
N SER A 374 31.64 8.65 -0.15
CA SER A 374 31.39 8.95 1.25
C SER A 374 32.25 7.98 2.05
N GLU A 375 33.46 8.40 2.44
CA GLU A 375 33.98 7.88 3.71
C GLU A 375 32.86 8.20 4.70
N THR A 376 32.18 7.16 5.19
CA THR A 376 31.17 7.30 6.24
C THR A 376 31.80 8.25 7.24
N PRO A 377 31.25 9.47 7.44
CA PRO A 377 31.82 10.38 8.43
C PRO A 377 31.94 9.52 9.67
N GLU A 378 33.17 9.26 10.15
CA GLU A 378 33.34 8.57 11.42
C GLU A 378 32.44 9.36 12.34
N MET A 379 31.31 8.75 12.73
CA MET A 379 30.32 9.40 13.55
C MET A 379 31.10 9.62 14.83
N GLU A 380 31.71 10.79 14.98
CA GLU A 380 32.51 11.17 16.12
C GLU A 380 31.53 11.02 17.26
N THR A 381 31.59 9.86 17.91
CA THR A 381 30.76 9.54 19.05
C THR A 381 31.09 10.68 19.99
N PRO A 382 30.14 11.61 20.23
CA PRO A 382 30.46 12.82 20.93
C PRO A 382 31.06 12.36 22.25
N GLU A 383 32.34 12.65 22.46
CA GLU A 383 33.04 12.29 23.69
C GLU A 383 32.14 12.82 24.79
N THR A 384 31.50 11.89 25.49
CA THR A 384 30.44 12.21 26.42
C THR A 384 31.15 12.79 27.64
N GLU A 385 31.49 14.07 27.58
CA GLU A 385 31.79 14.87 28.76
C GLU A 385 30.53 14.81 29.61
N THR A 386 30.54 13.87 30.54
CA THR A 386 29.49 13.61 31.50
C THR A 386 29.39 14.83 32.40
N PRO A 387 28.34 15.67 32.29
CA PRO A 387 28.11 16.68 33.30
C PRO A 387 27.58 15.92 34.51
N GLU A 388 28.25 16.04 35.66
CA GLU A 388 27.73 15.58 36.94
C GLU A 388 26.41 16.30 37.22
N MET A 389 25.29 15.68 36.86
CA MET A 389 23.94 16.14 37.15
C MET A 389 23.51 15.52 38.47
N GLU A 390 23.51 16.32 39.53
CA GLU A 390 22.91 15.98 40.81
C GLU A 390 21.42 15.67 40.60
N THR A 391 21.00 14.48 41.02
CA THR A 391 19.61 14.03 40.97
C THR A 391 18.79 14.62 42.12
N PRO A 392 17.63 15.23 41.84
CA PRO A 392 16.52 15.24 42.78
C PRO A 392 15.62 14.04 42.50
N ASP A 393 15.34 13.35 43.59
CA ASP A 393 14.41 12.26 43.81
C ASP A 393 12.95 12.75 43.72
N ASP A 394 12.18 12.24 42.75
CA ASP A 394 10.72 12.31 42.74
C ASP A 394 10.05 11.15 41.97
N GLY A 395 9.80 10.06 42.70
CA GLY A 395 8.44 9.57 42.92
C GLY A 395 7.57 9.18 41.71
N GLY A 396 7.61 7.88 41.38
CA GLY A 396 6.46 6.98 41.24
C GLY A 396 5.21 7.38 40.41
N CYS A 397 4.82 6.51 39.49
CA CYS A 397 3.59 5.70 39.60
C CYS A 397 3.42 4.77 38.40
N ALA A 398 3.49 3.47 38.66
CA ALA A 398 2.97 2.45 37.77
C ALA A 398 1.43 2.46 37.82
N ILE A 399 0.79 2.45 36.64
CA ILE A 399 -0.63 2.07 36.51
C ILE A 399 -0.71 0.91 35.52
N SER A 400 -0.95 -0.27 36.07
CA SER A 400 -1.53 -1.42 35.38
C SER A 400 -3.03 -1.18 35.18
N GLY A 401 -3.52 -1.32 33.95
CA GLY A 401 -4.95 -1.28 33.62
C GLY A 401 -5.37 -2.56 32.89
N THR A 402 -6.36 -3.24 33.44
CA THR A 402 -6.84 -4.59 33.14
C THR A 402 -7.75 -4.71 31.91
N ARG A 403 -7.71 -5.89 31.27
CA ARG A 403 -8.68 -6.46 30.31
C ARG A 403 -10.17 -6.21 30.64
N ASN A 404 -10.98 -6.07 29.58
CA ASN A 404 -12.27 -6.77 29.35
C ASN A 404 -12.65 -6.60 27.86
N THR A 405 -12.36 -7.53 26.94
CA THR A 405 -13.18 -8.68 26.49
C THR A 405 -14.71 -8.49 26.42
N THR A 406 -15.20 -8.09 25.25
CA THR A 406 -16.50 -8.52 24.68
C THR A 406 -16.47 -8.49 23.15
N GLN A 407 -15.69 -9.39 22.54
CA GLN A 407 -15.79 -9.65 21.08
C GLN A 407 -15.48 -11.11 20.70
N SER A 408 -15.52 -12.06 21.65
CA SER A 408 -15.23 -13.48 21.40
C SER A 408 -16.48 -14.33 21.12
N SER A 409 -17.70 -13.79 21.21
CA SER A 409 -18.94 -14.57 21.08
C SER A 409 -19.38 -14.82 19.64
N LEU A 410 -19.05 -13.95 18.67
CA LEU A 410 -19.38 -14.16 17.26
C LEU A 410 -18.38 -15.09 16.55
N LEU A 411 -17.09 -14.99 16.88
CA LEU A 411 -16.06 -15.86 16.31
C LEU A 411 -16.22 -17.33 16.74
N ASN A 412 -16.61 -17.56 18.00
CA ASN A 412 -16.88 -18.90 18.53
C ASN A 412 -18.14 -19.54 17.91
N LEU A 413 -19.16 -18.74 17.55
CA LEU A 413 -20.34 -19.27 16.85
C LEU A 413 -19.97 -19.76 15.44
N PHE A 414 -19.11 -19.03 14.73
CA PHE A 414 -18.67 -19.42 13.39
C PHE A 414 -17.83 -20.70 13.43
N LEU A 415 -16.87 -20.80 14.36
CA LEU A 415 -16.04 -22.00 14.55
C LEU A 415 -16.86 -23.25 14.94
N VAL A 416 -17.86 -23.10 15.81
CA VAL A 416 -18.75 -24.21 16.19
C VAL A 416 -19.62 -24.65 15.01
N MET A 417 -20.10 -23.73 14.18
CA MET A 417 -20.88 -24.07 12.98
C MET A 417 -20.02 -24.76 11.92
N SER A 418 -18.76 -24.35 11.73
CA SER A 418 -17.83 -25.00 10.81
C SER A 418 -17.47 -26.42 11.23
N VAL A 419 -17.27 -26.67 12.53
CA VAL A 419 -17.02 -28.02 13.07
C VAL A 419 -18.25 -28.92 12.96
N LEU A 420 -19.45 -28.38 13.20
CA LEU A 420 -20.71 -29.12 13.02
C LEU A 420 -20.95 -29.50 11.55
N PHE A 421 -20.63 -28.61 10.61
CA PHE A 421 -20.74 -28.88 9.17
C PHE A 421 -19.78 -30.01 8.74
N LEU A 422 -18.53 -29.97 9.21
CA LEU A 422 -17.55 -31.05 8.99
C LEU A 422 -18.01 -32.39 9.58
N ALA A 423 -18.55 -32.40 10.80
CA ALA A 423 -19.02 -33.61 11.46
C ALA A 423 -20.21 -34.26 10.72
N VAL A 424 -21.10 -33.46 10.13
CA VAL A 424 -22.24 -33.95 9.33
C VAL A 424 -21.77 -34.51 7.97
N SER A 425 -20.76 -33.91 7.35
CA SER A 425 -20.19 -34.39 6.08
C SER A 425 -19.45 -35.73 6.21
N PHE A 426 -18.88 -36.05 7.37
CA PHE A 426 -18.19 -37.33 7.61
C PHE A 426 -19.11 -38.49 8.03
N LYS A 427 -20.38 -38.25 8.37
CA LYS A 427 -21.27 -39.29 8.95
C LYS A 427 -22.12 -40.07 7.95
N ARG A 428 -21.75 -40.12 6.66
CA ARG A 428 -22.39 -41.03 5.69
C ARG A 428 -21.41 -42.02 5.09
N ARG A 429 -21.26 -43.17 5.77
CA ARG A 429 -21.01 -44.46 5.11
C ARG A 429 -22.15 -45.41 5.48
N PRO A 430 -22.90 -45.97 4.51
CA PRO A 430 -23.70 -47.15 4.79
C PRO A 430 -22.78 -48.38 4.84
N THR A 431 -22.97 -49.18 5.87
CA THR A 431 -22.51 -50.56 5.97
C THR A 431 -23.19 -51.39 4.87
N LEU A 432 -22.39 -52.03 4.01
CA LEU A 432 -22.84 -53.15 3.18
C LEU A 432 -22.49 -54.44 3.93
N GLY A 433 -23.52 -55.23 4.22
CA GLY A 433 -23.39 -56.68 4.37
C GLY A 433 -23.35 -57.37 3.01
#